data_AF-A0A377E737-F1
#
_entry.id   AF-A0A377E737-F1
#
_cell.length_a   1.000
_cell.length_b   1.000
_cell.length_c   1.000
_cell.angle_alpha   90.00
_cell.angle_beta   90.00
_cell.angle_gamma   90.00
#
_symmetry.space_group_name_H-M   'P 1'
#
loop_
_entity.id
_entity.type
_entity.pdbx_description
1 polymer ?
#
loop_
_entity_poly.entity_id
_entity_poly.type
_entity_poly.pdbx_seq_one_letter_code
_entity_poly.pdbx_strand_id
1 'polypeptide(L)'
;MTQKIEQSQRQERVAAWNRRAECDLAAFQNSPKQTYQAEKARDRKLCANLEEAIRRSGLQDGMTVSFHHAFRGGDLTVNMVMDVIAKMGFKKPDPGVQLLSDCHAPLVEHIRQGVVTRIYTSGLRGPLAEEISRGLLAEPVQIHSHGGRVHLYRAAN
;
A
#
# COMPACT_ATOMS: atom_id res chain seq x y z
N MET A 1 -47.05 -4.80 4.51
CA MET A 1 -46.39 -5.94 5.20
C MET A 1 -44.89 -6.01 4.91
N THR A 2 -44.43 -5.59 3.73
CA THR A 2 -43.04 -5.69 3.23
C THR A 2 -42.00 -4.84 3.98
N GLN A 3 -42.35 -3.62 4.41
CA GLN A 3 -41.41 -2.73 5.12
C GLN A 3 -40.97 -3.25 6.50
N LYS A 4 -41.85 -3.97 7.22
CA LYS A 4 -41.49 -4.57 8.52
C LYS A 4 -40.50 -5.74 8.36
N ILE A 5 -40.59 -6.47 7.25
CA ILE A 5 -39.71 -7.61 6.95
C ILE A 5 -38.30 -7.12 6.60
N GLU A 6 -38.16 -6.04 5.82
CA GLU A 6 -36.86 -5.42 5.52
C GLU A 6 -36.16 -4.83 6.75
N GLN A 7 -36.92 -4.21 7.66
CA GLN A 7 -36.39 -3.69 8.92
C GLN A 7 -35.90 -4.84 9.82
N SER A 8 -36.63 -5.95 9.90
CA SER A 8 -36.23 -7.16 10.64
C SER A 8 -34.93 -7.76 10.10
N GLN A 9 -34.84 -7.94 8.78
CA GLN A 9 -33.65 -8.50 8.14
C GLN A 9 -32.42 -7.61 8.29
N ARG A 10 -32.58 -6.28 8.27
CA ARG A 10 -31.49 -5.34 8.56
C ARG A 10 -31.03 -5.47 10.02
N GLN A 11 -31.97 -5.55 10.97
CA GLN A 11 -31.65 -5.71 12.39
C GLN A 11 -30.93 -7.04 12.66
N GLU A 12 -31.36 -8.13 12.03
CA GLU A 12 -30.70 -9.44 12.12
C GLU A 12 -29.28 -9.44 11.55
N ARG A 13 -29.05 -8.76 10.42
CA ARG A 13 -27.70 -8.59 9.84
C ARG A 13 -26.78 -7.77 10.75
N VAL A 14 -27.29 -6.68 11.33
CA VAL A 14 -26.53 -5.85 12.28
C VAL A 14 -26.21 -6.65 13.55
N ALA A 15 -27.16 -7.44 14.07
CA ALA A 15 -26.93 -8.31 15.22
C ALA A 15 -25.90 -9.42 14.92
N ALA A 16 -25.96 -10.02 13.73
CA ALA A 16 -24.98 -11.03 13.31
C ALA A 16 -23.56 -10.44 13.13
N TRP A 17 -23.46 -9.21 12.63
CA TRP A 17 -22.19 -8.49 12.54
C TRP A 17 -21.60 -8.18 13.92
N ASN A 18 -22.43 -7.70 14.85
CA ASN A 18 -22.00 -7.42 16.22
C ASN A 18 -21.54 -8.67 16.96
N ARG A 19 -22.18 -9.83 16.73
CA ARG A 19 -21.74 -11.12 17.28
C ARG A 19 -20.39 -11.59 16.71
N ARG A 20 -20.07 -11.26 15.45
CA ARG A 20 -18.75 -11.53 14.86
C ARG A 20 -17.66 -10.55 15.32
N ALA A 21 -18.06 -9.33 15.72
CA ALA A 21 -17.16 -8.27 16.16
C ALA A 21 -16.71 -8.39 17.62
N GLU A 22 -17.09 -9.46 18.33
CA GLU A 22 -16.50 -9.82 19.63
C GLU A 22 -14.97 -10.11 19.55
N CYS A 23 -14.39 -10.05 18.36
CA CYS A 23 -12.95 -9.92 18.13
C CYS A 23 -12.49 -8.46 18.39
N ASP A 24 -12.16 -8.14 19.65
CA ASP A 24 -11.30 -7.03 20.17
C ASP A 24 -11.49 -5.58 19.66
N LEU A 25 -12.48 -5.28 18.82
CA LEU A 25 -12.69 -3.94 18.28
C LEU A 25 -13.90 -3.29 18.91
N ALA A 26 -13.67 -2.21 19.65
CA ALA A 26 -14.73 -1.41 20.25
C ALA A 26 -15.74 -0.95 19.18
N ALA A 27 -17.03 -1.14 19.47
CA ALA A 27 -18.11 -0.69 18.61
C ALA A 27 -17.99 0.83 18.37
N PHE A 28 -18.19 1.27 17.13
CA PHE A 28 -18.13 2.69 16.77
C PHE A 28 -19.18 3.47 17.58
N GLN A 29 -18.70 4.42 18.39
CA GLN A 29 -19.54 5.35 19.11
C GLN A 29 -19.58 6.69 18.36
N ASN A 30 -20.77 7.14 18.01
CA ASN A 30 -20.94 8.46 17.41
C ASN A 30 -20.66 9.52 18.48
N SER A 31 -19.63 10.34 18.26
CA SER A 31 -19.26 11.43 19.13
C SER A 31 -19.07 12.72 18.31
N PRO A 32 -19.36 13.90 18.89
CA PRO A 32 -19.17 15.16 18.19
C PRO A 32 -17.71 15.34 17.73
N LYS A 33 -17.53 15.89 16.52
CA LYS A 33 -16.19 16.13 15.92
C LYS A 33 -15.29 16.95 16.85
N GLN A 34 -15.85 17.88 17.63
CA GLN A 34 -15.12 18.69 18.61
C GLN A 34 -14.51 17.84 19.74
N THR A 35 -15.27 16.86 20.27
CA THR A 35 -14.80 15.94 21.30
C THR A 35 -13.63 15.09 20.79
N TYR A 36 -13.77 14.54 19.58
CA TYR A 36 -12.67 13.81 18.92
C TYR A 36 -11.41 14.66 18.69
N GLN A 37 -11.57 15.95 18.39
CA GLN A 37 -10.45 16.87 18.18
C GLN A 37 -9.78 17.33 19.48
N ALA A 38 -10.53 17.34 20.59
CA ALA A 38 -10.00 17.67 21.92
C ALA A 38 -9.24 16.48 22.52
N GLU A 39 -9.73 15.25 22.34
CA GLU A 39 -9.12 14.03 22.88
C GLU A 39 -7.89 13.55 22.08
N LYS A 40 -7.81 13.86 20.78
CA LYS A 40 -6.70 13.43 19.93
C LYS A 40 -5.76 14.59 19.60
N ALA A 41 -4.50 14.45 20.01
CA ALA A 41 -3.43 15.32 19.57
C ALA A 41 -3.42 15.45 18.03
N ARG A 42 -3.45 16.69 17.53
CA ARG A 42 -3.60 16.99 16.08
C ARG A 42 -2.41 16.53 15.26
N ASP A 43 -1.25 16.43 15.89
CA ASP A 43 0.04 16.02 15.34
C ASP A 43 0.30 14.51 15.43
N ARG A 44 -0.62 13.72 16.02
CA ARG A 44 -0.43 12.28 16.22
C ARG A 44 0.00 11.52 14.95
N LYS A 45 -0.44 11.95 13.76
CA LYS A 45 -0.10 11.30 12.48
C LYS A 45 1.10 11.93 11.76
N LEU A 46 1.63 13.04 12.26
CA LEU A 46 2.80 13.70 11.69
C LEU A 46 4.05 12.91 12.07
N CYS A 47 4.97 12.78 11.12
CA CYS A 47 6.29 12.19 11.31
C CYS A 47 7.35 13.26 11.01
N ALA A 48 8.42 13.29 11.78
CA ALA A 48 9.49 14.28 11.61
C ALA A 48 10.26 14.10 10.28
N ASN A 49 10.34 12.87 9.79
CA ASN A 49 11.00 12.53 8.54
C ASN A 49 10.43 11.23 7.95
N LEU A 50 10.94 10.83 6.78
CA LEU A 50 10.47 9.66 6.05
C LEU A 50 10.86 8.34 6.73
N GLU A 51 12.04 8.28 7.34
CA GLU A 51 12.50 7.10 8.09
C GLU A 51 11.54 6.78 9.25
N GLU A 52 11.14 7.81 10.01
CA GLU A 52 10.17 7.67 11.09
C GLU A 52 8.79 7.24 10.58
N ALA A 53 8.37 7.71 9.40
CA ALA A 53 7.13 7.26 8.78
C ALA A 53 7.18 5.78 8.38
N ILE A 54 8.30 5.31 7.81
CA ILE A 54 8.51 3.90 7.46
C ILE A 54 8.57 3.03 8.70
N ARG A 55 9.27 3.46 9.76
CA ARG A 55 9.33 2.73 11.02
C ARG A 55 7.93 2.60 11.67
N ARG A 56 7.17 3.70 11.72
CA ARG A 56 5.83 3.73 12.31
C ARG A 56 4.76 3.01 11.48
N SER A 57 5.00 2.78 10.19
CA SER A 57 4.10 1.97 9.36
C SER A 57 4.18 0.48 9.71
N GLY A 58 5.24 0.04 10.40
CA GLY A 58 5.49 -1.35 10.72
C GLY A 58 5.98 -2.15 9.51
N LEU A 59 6.59 -1.49 8.52
CA LEU A 59 7.18 -2.15 7.35
C LEU A 59 8.21 -3.19 7.79
N GLN A 60 8.11 -4.39 7.22
CA GLN A 60 9.02 -5.51 7.44
C GLN A 60 9.50 -6.06 6.10
N ASP A 61 10.60 -6.81 6.12
CA ASP A 61 11.03 -7.57 4.95
C ASP A 61 9.90 -8.48 4.48
N GLY A 62 9.68 -8.52 3.17
CA GLY A 62 8.58 -9.29 2.58
C GLY A 62 7.26 -8.54 2.38
N MET A 63 7.17 -7.29 2.83
CA MET A 63 5.95 -6.50 2.62
C MET A 63 5.94 -5.76 1.28
N THR A 64 4.78 -5.71 0.65
CA THR A 64 4.57 -4.97 -0.61
C THR A 64 4.30 -3.48 -0.33
N VAL A 65 5.02 -2.60 -1.05
CA VAL A 65 4.80 -1.15 -1.04
C VAL A 65 4.13 -0.70 -2.33
N SER A 66 3.29 0.33 -2.24
CA SER A 66 2.50 0.80 -3.39
C SER A 66 2.58 2.30 -3.56
N PHE A 67 2.68 2.74 -4.82
CA PHE A 67 2.70 4.14 -5.19
C PHE A 67 1.63 4.45 -6.24
N HIS A 68 1.36 5.74 -6.42
CA HIS A 68 0.48 6.26 -7.47
C HIS A 68 1.31 7.10 -8.43
N HIS A 69 0.85 7.27 -9.68
CA HIS A 69 1.61 7.94 -10.75
C HIS A 69 0.95 9.23 -11.25
N ALA A 70 0.24 9.94 -10.37
CA ALA A 70 -0.40 11.20 -10.77
C ALA A 70 0.63 12.23 -11.24
N PHE A 71 1.84 12.20 -10.69
CA PHE A 71 2.94 13.11 -11.03
C PHE A 71 3.70 12.74 -12.32
N ARG A 72 3.38 11.59 -12.94
CA ARG A 72 4.01 11.11 -14.19
C ARG A 72 5.55 11.12 -14.08
N GLY A 73 6.25 11.68 -15.08
CA GLY A 73 7.70 11.80 -15.09
C GLY A 73 8.30 12.79 -14.08
N GLY A 74 7.46 13.54 -13.34
CA GLY A 74 7.88 14.42 -12.26
C GLY A 74 7.80 13.78 -10.88
N ASP A 75 7.55 12.46 -10.79
CA ASP A 75 7.52 11.78 -9.50
C ASP A 75 8.92 11.69 -8.88
N LEU A 76 9.01 12.19 -7.65
CA LEU A 76 10.20 12.05 -6.80
C LEU A 76 9.95 11.06 -5.65
N THR A 77 8.69 10.75 -5.35
CA THR A 77 8.30 10.01 -4.17
C THR A 77 8.84 8.58 -4.19
N VAL A 78 8.75 7.89 -5.32
CA VAL A 78 9.23 6.50 -5.43
C VAL A 78 10.73 6.42 -5.13
N ASN A 79 11.53 7.26 -5.78
CA ASN A 79 12.99 7.25 -5.59
C ASN A 79 13.37 7.59 -4.13
N MET A 80 12.77 8.64 -3.56
CA MET A 80 13.05 9.05 -2.18
C MET A 80 12.70 7.96 -1.15
N VAL A 81 11.53 7.31 -1.30
CA VAL A 81 11.09 6.26 -0.37
C VAL A 81 11.98 5.02 -0.50
N MET A 82 12.29 4.60 -1.72
CA MET A 82 13.10 3.41 -1.95
C MET A 82 14.55 3.60 -1.48
N ASP A 83 15.11 4.80 -1.63
CA ASP A 83 16.41 5.15 -1.07
C ASP A 83 16.45 5.02 0.46
N VAL A 84 15.40 5.50 1.16
CA VAL A 84 15.32 5.39 2.62
C VAL A 84 15.15 3.93 3.04
N ILE A 85 14.28 3.16 2.36
CA ILE A 85 14.12 1.73 2.61
C ILE A 85 15.46 0.98 2.45
N ALA A 86 16.20 1.26 1.37
CA ALA A 86 17.51 0.67 1.14
C ALA A 86 18.52 1.04 2.25
N LYS A 87 18.54 2.31 2.68
CA LYS A 87 19.41 2.80 3.76
C LYS A 87 19.08 2.19 5.13
N MET A 88 17.80 1.95 5.40
CA MET A 88 17.34 1.29 6.64
C MET A 88 17.72 -0.19 6.69
N GLY A 89 18.24 -0.77 5.60
CA GLY A 89 18.77 -2.12 5.56
C GLY A 89 17.75 -3.22 5.26
N PHE A 90 16.54 -2.87 4.83
CA PHE A 90 15.54 -3.85 4.38
C PHE A 90 16.10 -4.69 3.22
N LYS A 91 16.21 -6.01 3.42
CA LYS A 91 16.72 -6.98 2.44
C LYS A 91 16.03 -8.33 2.65
N LYS A 92 15.51 -8.89 1.55
CA LYS A 92 14.90 -10.22 1.30
C LYS A 92 14.32 -11.09 2.44
N PRO A 93 13.21 -11.84 2.18
CA PRO A 93 12.49 -11.97 0.90
C PRO A 93 11.14 -11.25 0.93
N ASP A 94 10.91 -10.39 -0.09
CA ASP A 94 9.61 -10.07 -0.74
C ASP A 94 9.01 -8.63 -0.73
N PRO A 95 9.78 -7.53 -0.85
CA PRO A 95 9.19 -6.24 -1.20
C PRO A 95 8.80 -6.18 -2.69
N GLY A 96 7.50 -6.24 -2.93
CA GLY A 96 6.86 -5.91 -4.21
C GLY A 96 6.69 -4.39 -4.36
N VAL A 97 7.10 -3.81 -5.48
CA VAL A 97 6.87 -2.38 -5.80
C VAL A 97 5.78 -2.25 -6.84
N GLN A 98 4.78 -1.40 -6.56
CA GLN A 98 3.76 -1.08 -7.56
C GLN A 98 4.02 0.24 -8.28
N LEU A 99 4.34 0.09 -9.57
CA LEU A 99 4.22 1.06 -10.67
C LEU A 99 5.39 1.99 -10.99
N LEU A 100 5.82 2.01 -12.27
CA LEU A 100 7.08 2.63 -12.70
C LEU A 100 7.02 3.41 -14.03
N SER A 101 7.65 4.59 -14.05
CA SER A 101 7.86 5.49 -15.21
C SER A 101 9.37 5.76 -15.40
N ASP A 102 9.78 6.42 -16.49
CA ASP A 102 11.19 6.66 -16.85
C ASP A 102 12.04 7.32 -15.74
N CYS A 103 11.42 8.20 -14.94
CA CYS A 103 12.07 8.89 -13.81
C CYS A 103 12.49 7.95 -12.68
N HIS A 104 12.10 6.68 -12.71
CA HIS A 104 12.46 5.68 -11.71
C HIS A 104 13.65 4.80 -12.12
N ALA A 105 14.48 5.26 -13.06
CA ALA A 105 15.75 4.61 -13.39
C ALA A 105 16.62 4.24 -12.16
N PRO A 106 16.67 5.01 -11.05
CA PRO A 106 17.42 4.63 -9.85
C PRO A 106 17.02 3.29 -9.23
N LEU A 107 15.81 2.78 -9.50
CA LEU A 107 15.39 1.46 -9.00
C LEU A 107 16.20 0.30 -9.54
N VAL A 108 16.90 0.47 -10.65
CA VAL A 108 17.82 -0.55 -11.17
C VAL A 108 18.79 -0.99 -10.08
N GLU A 109 19.38 -0.04 -9.34
CA GLU A 109 20.31 -0.36 -8.26
C GLU A 109 19.62 -1.01 -7.06
N HIS A 110 18.41 -0.57 -6.71
CA HIS A 110 17.64 -1.21 -5.64
C HIS A 110 17.26 -2.66 -5.97
N ILE A 111 17.01 -2.98 -7.25
CA ILE A 111 16.79 -4.37 -7.69
C ILE A 111 18.10 -5.16 -7.58
N ARG A 112 19.23 -4.62 -8.06
CA ARG A 112 20.55 -5.26 -7.96
C ARG A 112 20.96 -5.56 -6.52
N GLN A 113 20.62 -4.66 -5.59
CA GLN A 113 20.90 -4.79 -4.16
C GLN A 113 19.91 -5.73 -3.43
N GLY A 114 18.87 -6.22 -4.11
CA GLY A 114 17.85 -7.10 -3.54
C GLY A 114 16.81 -6.40 -2.66
N VAL A 115 16.73 -5.07 -2.72
CA VAL A 115 15.73 -4.24 -2.03
C VAL A 115 14.38 -4.29 -2.75
N VAL A 116 14.37 -4.54 -4.07
CA VAL A 116 13.15 -4.80 -4.85
C VAL A 116 13.26 -6.18 -5.46
N THR A 117 12.22 -6.99 -5.26
CA THR A 117 12.23 -8.39 -5.72
C THR A 117 11.08 -8.74 -6.64
N ARG A 118 9.95 -8.03 -6.51
CA ARG A 118 8.79 -8.16 -7.38
C ARG A 118 8.30 -6.80 -7.83
N ILE A 119 7.74 -6.73 -9.03
CA ILE A 119 7.14 -5.52 -9.56
C ILE A 119 5.76 -5.84 -10.12
N TYR A 120 4.77 -5.06 -9.72
CA TYR A 120 3.42 -5.07 -10.28
C TYR A 120 3.17 -3.71 -10.91
N THR A 121 2.85 -3.63 -12.20
CA THR A 121 2.69 -2.31 -12.85
C THR A 121 1.72 -2.34 -14.01
N SER A 122 1.15 -1.18 -14.34
CA SER A 122 0.41 -1.02 -15.60
C SER A 122 1.27 -0.61 -16.78
N GLY A 123 2.52 -0.23 -16.54
CA GLY A 123 3.47 0.10 -17.59
C GLY A 123 4.89 0.15 -17.06
N LEU A 124 5.85 -0.06 -17.97
CA LEU A 124 7.27 0.01 -17.70
C LEU A 124 7.93 0.65 -18.92
N ARG A 125 8.79 1.64 -18.70
CA ARG A 125 9.42 2.43 -19.77
C ARG A 125 10.86 2.80 -19.40
N GLY A 126 11.63 3.24 -20.40
CA GLY A 126 12.94 3.82 -20.21
C GLY A 126 14.01 2.83 -19.75
N PRO A 127 15.11 3.31 -19.13
CA PRO A 127 16.25 2.48 -18.76
C PRO A 127 15.89 1.31 -17.85
N LEU A 128 14.90 1.49 -16.98
CA LEU A 128 14.43 0.43 -16.10
C LEU A 128 13.75 -0.71 -16.89
N ALA A 129 12.98 -0.39 -17.93
CA ALA A 129 12.37 -1.38 -18.80
C ALA A 129 13.42 -2.17 -19.59
N GLU A 130 14.45 -1.47 -20.08
CA GLU A 130 15.55 -2.09 -20.82
C GLU A 130 16.31 -3.08 -19.94
N GLU A 131 16.67 -2.69 -18.72
CA GLU A 131 17.39 -3.56 -17.80
C GLU A 131 16.55 -4.77 -17.36
N ILE A 132 15.26 -4.58 -17.09
CA ILE A 132 14.34 -5.70 -16.80
C ILE A 132 14.25 -6.64 -18.00
N SER A 133 14.18 -6.11 -19.22
CA SER A 133 14.16 -6.92 -20.46
C SER A 133 15.46 -7.70 -20.68
N ARG A 134 16.59 -7.22 -20.14
CA ARG A 134 17.88 -7.92 -20.11
C ARG A 134 17.98 -8.98 -19.00
N GLY A 135 16.93 -9.19 -18.21
CA GLY A 135 16.88 -10.21 -17.15
C GLY A 135 17.34 -9.72 -15.78
N LEU A 136 17.31 -8.41 -15.52
CA LEU A 136 17.68 -7.85 -14.21
C LEU A 136 16.87 -8.44 -13.04
N LEU A 137 15.58 -8.71 -13.26
CA LEU A 137 14.67 -9.23 -12.23
C LEU A 137 14.53 -10.74 -12.38
N ALA A 138 14.79 -11.48 -11.30
CA ALA A 138 14.67 -12.95 -11.30
C ALA A 138 13.21 -13.42 -11.48
N GLU A 139 12.27 -12.67 -10.90
CA GLU A 139 10.85 -12.93 -11.08
C GLU A 139 10.27 -12.06 -12.20
N PRO A 140 9.41 -12.59 -13.07
CA PRO A 140 8.78 -11.80 -14.11
C PRO A 140 7.93 -10.66 -13.55
N VAL A 141 7.99 -9.49 -14.20
CA VAL A 141 7.13 -8.34 -13.85
C VAL A 141 5.66 -8.69 -14.15
N GLN A 142 4.79 -8.46 -13.18
CA GLN A 142 3.35 -8.65 -13.32
C GLN A 142 2.71 -7.39 -13.90
N ILE A 143 2.39 -7.44 -15.20
CA ILE A 143 1.77 -6.32 -15.91
C ILE A 143 0.24 -6.46 -15.87
N HIS A 144 -0.45 -5.41 -15.44
CA HIS A 144 -1.92 -5.41 -15.33
C HIS A 144 -2.54 -4.08 -15.79
N SER A 145 -3.78 -4.10 -16.25
CA SER A 145 -4.51 -2.84 -16.51
C SER A 145 -4.80 -2.10 -15.20
N HIS A 146 -5.19 -0.82 -15.29
CA HIS A 146 -5.63 -0.06 -14.09
C HIS A 146 -6.82 -0.73 -13.40
N GLY A 147 -7.79 -1.25 -14.17
CA GLY A 147 -8.90 -2.03 -13.63
C GLY A 147 -8.47 -3.38 -13.06
N GLY A 148 -7.52 -4.05 -13.72
CA GLY A 148 -6.94 -5.31 -13.27
C GLY A 148 -6.23 -5.19 -11.92
N ARG A 149 -5.61 -4.04 -11.63
CA ARG A 149 -4.98 -3.75 -10.33
C ARG A 149 -5.93 -3.95 -9.16
N VAL A 150 -7.16 -3.43 -9.28
CA VAL A 150 -8.18 -3.53 -8.23
C VAL A 150 -8.59 -4.99 -8.01
N HIS A 151 -8.66 -5.77 -9.08
CA HIS A 151 -8.98 -7.18 -9.00
C HIS A 151 -7.89 -7.98 -8.27
N LEU A 152 -6.60 -7.71 -8.58
CA LEU A 152 -5.46 -8.35 -7.91
C LEU A 152 -5.48 -8.14 -6.39
N TYR A 153 -5.75 -6.92 -5.94
CA TYR A 153 -5.84 -6.64 -4.49
C TYR A 153 -7.03 -7.35 -3.81
N ARG A 154 -8.12 -7.59 -4.54
CA ARG A 154 -9.31 -8.27 -3.99
C ARG A 154 -9.17 -9.78 -3.94
N ALA A 155 -8.40 -10.37 -4.86
CA ALA A 155 -8.21 -11.81 -4.98
C ALA A 155 -7.06 -12.36 -4.12
N ALA A 156 -6.19 -11.50 -3.60
CA ALA A 156 -5.07 -11.87 -2.73
C ALA A 156 -5.45 -12.02 -1.23
N ASN A 157 -6.74 -11.96 -0.90
CA ASN A 157 -7.33 -12.21 0.43
C ASN A 157 -8.21 -13.46 0.38
#